data_AF-V9Z2W6-F1
#
_entry.id   AF-V9Z2W6-F1
#
_cell.length_a   1.000
_cell.length_b   1.000
_cell.length_c   1.000
_cell.angle_alpha   90.00
_cell.angle_beta   90.00
_cell.angle_gamma   90.00
#
_symmetry.space_group_name_H-M   'P 1'
#
loop_
_entity.id
_entity.type
_entity.pdbx_description
1 polymer ?
#
loop_
_entity_poly.entity_id
_entity_poly.type
_entity_poly.pdbx_seq_one_letter_code
_entity_poly.pdbx_strand_id
1 'polypeptide(L)'
;MSALSVALTAVVGALAGAAARPAVFARSVPAPASARSACPHCGSAVLGRRLPVLPVSGRCPACAQAIGPRALVPEAVAAAAFAVVAAGAASGWFAAAQYWVAACGVALALIDLAVQRLPDVLTLPACGGTLILLTAAALAGETGSLGRAAAAAGVLTAVFLLMAFSGAMGLGDVKLAPAIGALLGWSSWTALFWGAAAGFVVGAVLEVARLTARRARRTHVSFGPYMVIGALAVSVTTA
;
A
#
# COMPACT_ATOMS: atom_id res chain seq x y z
N MET A 1 -6.93 -11.52 -20.95
CA MET A 1 -6.06 -12.31 -20.06
C MET A 1 -6.72 -13.63 -19.71
N SER A 2 -5.96 -14.72 -19.55
CA SER A 2 -6.54 -16.03 -19.22
C SER A 2 -6.80 -16.13 -17.70
N ALA A 3 -7.78 -16.94 -17.29
CA ALA A 3 -8.02 -17.22 -15.87
C ALA A 3 -6.75 -17.75 -15.16
N LEU A 4 -5.89 -18.46 -15.91
CA LEU A 4 -4.61 -18.95 -15.44
C LEU A 4 -3.64 -17.83 -15.07
N SER A 5 -3.55 -16.75 -15.86
CA SER A 5 -2.63 -15.64 -15.56
C SER A 5 -3.09 -14.84 -14.34
N VAL A 6 -4.40 -14.69 -14.14
CA VAL A 6 -4.97 -14.08 -12.93
C VAL A 6 -4.69 -14.95 -11.70
N ALA A 7 -4.85 -16.27 -11.81
CA ALA A 7 -4.54 -17.19 -10.72
C ALA A 7 -3.04 -17.16 -10.35
N LEU A 8 -2.15 -17.17 -11.34
CA LEU A 8 -0.70 -17.15 -11.13
C LEU A 8 -0.23 -15.84 -10.48
N THR A 9 -0.74 -14.69 -10.93
CA THR A 9 -0.44 -13.38 -10.33
C THR A 9 -1.01 -13.25 -8.92
N ALA A 10 -2.19 -13.81 -8.65
CA ALA A 10 -2.73 -13.88 -7.29
C ALA A 10 -1.84 -14.71 -6.35
N VAL A 11 -1.26 -15.82 -6.83
CA VAL A 11 -0.28 -16.61 -6.07
C VAL A 11 0.98 -15.79 -5.79
N VAL A 12 1.51 -15.07 -6.78
CA VAL A 12 2.64 -14.15 -6.59
C VAL A 12 2.29 -13.07 -5.56
N GLY A 13 1.07 -12.51 -5.62
CA GLY A 13 0.56 -11.58 -4.63
C GLY A 13 0.51 -12.18 -3.23
N ALA A 14 0.03 -13.42 -3.08
CA ALA A 14 0.03 -14.12 -1.80
C ALA A 14 1.47 -14.28 -1.25
N LEU A 15 2.43 -14.67 -2.09
CA LEU A 15 3.84 -14.77 -1.71
C LEU A 15 4.43 -13.41 -1.30
N ALA A 16 4.10 -12.34 -2.02
CA ALA A 16 4.49 -10.98 -1.66
C ALA A 16 3.89 -10.55 -0.31
N GLY A 17 2.62 -10.88 -0.05
CA GLY A 17 1.97 -10.65 1.25
C GLY A 17 2.63 -11.43 2.39
N ALA A 18 3.03 -12.67 2.14
CA ALA A 18 3.79 -13.47 3.10
C ALA A 18 5.17 -12.87 3.39
N ALA A 19 5.86 -12.40 2.34
CA ALA A 19 7.15 -11.71 2.45
C ALA A 19 7.05 -10.35 3.16
N ALA A 20 5.89 -9.70 3.11
CA ALA A 20 5.64 -8.43 3.80
C ALA A 20 5.42 -8.59 5.32
N ARG A 21 5.05 -9.78 5.81
CA ARG A 21 4.77 -10.03 7.24
C ARG A 21 5.87 -9.54 8.20
N PRO A 22 7.17 -9.82 7.97
CA PRO A 22 8.22 -9.39 8.88
C PRO A 22 8.33 -7.86 8.92
N ALA A 23 8.16 -7.19 7.76
CA ALA A 23 8.16 -5.74 7.68
C ALA A 23 6.94 -5.14 8.42
N VAL A 24 5.74 -5.70 8.22
CA VAL A 24 4.53 -5.26 8.94
C VAL A 24 4.72 -5.45 10.45
N PHE A 25 5.21 -6.61 10.90
CA PHE A 25 5.48 -6.86 12.32
C PHE A 25 6.52 -5.89 12.88
N ALA A 26 7.65 -5.71 12.18
CA ALA A 26 8.74 -4.86 12.64
C ALA A 26 8.32 -3.39 12.75
N ARG A 27 7.49 -2.91 11.80
CA ARG A 27 7.18 -1.48 11.67
C ARG A 27 5.85 -1.06 12.28
N SER A 28 5.03 -2.01 12.74
CA SER A 28 3.81 -1.72 13.51
C SER A 28 4.14 -1.37 14.97
N VAL A 29 4.88 -0.27 15.17
CA VAL A 29 5.27 0.24 16.50
C VAL A 29 4.90 1.72 16.61
N PRO A 30 4.30 2.16 17.73
CA PRO A 30 4.07 3.59 17.99
C PRO A 30 5.40 4.36 18.10
N ALA A 31 5.38 5.64 17.76
CA ALA A 31 6.53 6.51 18.00
C ALA A 31 6.87 6.65 19.50
N PRO A 32 8.15 6.90 19.83
CA PRO A 32 9.27 7.24 18.94
C PRO A 32 10.02 6.05 18.32
N ALA A 33 9.64 4.81 18.65
CA ALA A 33 10.34 3.63 18.15
C ALA A 33 10.16 3.45 16.63
N SER A 34 11.24 3.12 15.92
CA SER A 34 11.26 3.00 14.45
C SER A 34 11.06 1.56 13.93
N ALA A 35 11.38 0.56 14.77
CA ALA A 35 11.12 -0.84 14.52
C ALA A 35 11.18 -1.67 15.82
N ARG A 36 10.57 -2.86 15.82
CA ARG A 36 10.75 -3.89 16.85
C ARG A 36 11.25 -5.19 16.24
N SER A 37 12.09 -5.90 16.97
CA SER A 37 12.56 -7.25 16.64
C SER A 37 12.09 -8.31 17.64
N ALA A 38 11.71 -7.90 18.85
CA ALA A 38 11.24 -8.76 19.92
C ALA A 38 9.71 -8.75 20.07
N CYS A 39 9.18 -9.81 20.66
CA CYS A 39 7.78 -9.88 21.05
C CYS A 39 7.47 -8.84 22.15
N PRO A 40 6.42 -8.01 22.01
CA PRO A 40 6.06 -7.02 23.02
C PRO A 40 5.53 -7.63 24.33
N HIS A 41 5.12 -8.91 24.31
CA HIS A 41 4.53 -9.58 25.48
C HIS A 41 5.56 -10.32 26.34
N CYS A 42 6.53 -11.01 25.72
CA CYS A 42 7.49 -11.86 26.43
C CYS A 42 8.96 -11.50 26.18
N GLY A 43 9.26 -10.53 25.31
CA GLY A 43 10.63 -10.10 25.02
C GLY A 43 11.45 -11.08 24.15
N SER A 44 10.91 -12.24 23.77
CA SER A 44 11.63 -13.19 22.92
C SER A 44 11.97 -12.56 21.56
N ALA A 45 13.19 -12.74 21.06
CA ALA A 45 13.59 -12.31 19.72
C ALA A 45 12.76 -13.05 18.66
N VAL A 46 11.96 -12.30 17.90
CA VAL A 46 11.12 -12.83 16.80
C VAL A 46 11.83 -12.62 15.46
N LEU A 47 12.42 -11.45 15.25
CA LEU A 47 13.28 -11.13 14.11
C LEU A 47 14.74 -11.15 14.58
N GLY A 48 15.59 -11.96 13.95
CA GLY A 48 16.98 -12.14 14.38
C GLY A 48 17.60 -13.51 14.04
N ARG A 49 16.83 -14.44 13.47
CA ARG A 49 17.37 -15.64 12.82
C ARG A 49 17.76 -15.32 11.37
N ARG A 50 18.71 -16.08 10.79
CA ARG A 50 19.29 -15.88 9.44
C ARG A 50 18.29 -15.67 8.29
N LEU A 51 17.01 -16.03 8.48
CA LEU A 51 15.90 -15.52 7.68
C LEU A 51 14.84 -14.88 8.60
N PRO A 52 14.30 -13.69 8.24
CA PRO A 52 13.19 -13.07 8.95
C PRO A 52 11.88 -13.78 8.57
N VAL A 53 11.70 -15.02 8.98
CA VAL A 53 10.44 -15.76 8.72
C VAL A 53 9.51 -15.58 9.91
N LEU A 54 8.47 -14.77 9.74
CA LEU A 54 7.38 -14.69 10.71
C LEU A 54 6.47 -15.92 10.52
N PRO A 55 6.04 -16.61 11.61
CA PRO A 55 5.12 -17.73 11.48
C PRO A 55 3.80 -17.29 10.83
N VAL A 56 3.22 -18.20 10.04
CA VAL A 56 1.96 -17.96 9.30
C VAL A 56 0.80 -17.64 10.25
N SER A 57 0.87 -18.10 11.49
CA SER A 57 -0.13 -17.86 12.53
C SER A 57 -0.26 -16.39 12.97
N GLY A 58 0.73 -15.54 12.69
CA GLY A 58 0.78 -14.16 13.22
C GLY A 58 0.96 -14.10 14.75
N ARG A 59 1.36 -15.22 15.37
CA ARG A 59 1.56 -15.37 16.82
C ARG A 59 3.04 -15.55 17.17
N CYS A 60 3.42 -15.13 18.36
CA CYS A 60 4.76 -15.35 18.89
C CYS A 60 5.03 -16.85 19.06
N PRO A 61 6.17 -17.39 18.59
CA PRO A 61 6.51 -18.80 18.76
C PRO A 61 6.79 -19.19 20.22
N ALA A 62 7.13 -18.24 21.10
CA ALA A 62 7.43 -18.50 22.51
C ALA A 62 6.19 -18.43 23.41
N CYS A 63 5.35 -17.39 23.26
CA CYS A 63 4.21 -17.16 24.16
C CYS A 63 2.83 -17.31 23.50
N ALA A 64 2.76 -17.66 22.21
CA ALA A 64 1.53 -17.82 21.43
C ALA A 64 0.60 -16.60 21.33
N GLN A 65 0.98 -15.45 21.90
CA GLN A 65 0.24 -14.19 21.80
C GLN A 65 0.31 -13.62 20.37
N ALA A 66 -0.76 -12.97 19.94
CA ALA A 66 -0.81 -12.32 18.63
C ALA A 66 0.17 -11.15 18.58
N ILE A 67 1.05 -11.13 17.57
CA ILE A 67 2.08 -10.09 17.43
C ILE A 67 1.89 -9.24 16.17
N GLY A 68 1.19 -9.76 15.17
CA GLY A 68 0.99 -9.11 13.87
C GLY A 68 -0.44 -9.25 13.36
N PRO A 69 -0.68 -8.89 12.09
CA PRO A 69 -1.97 -9.12 11.43
C PRO A 69 -2.34 -10.60 11.52
N ARG A 70 -3.65 -10.88 11.53
CA ARG A 70 -4.16 -12.26 11.57
C ARG A 70 -3.56 -13.08 10.43
N ALA A 71 -3.37 -14.36 10.70
CA ALA A 71 -2.94 -15.34 9.71
C ALA A 71 -3.72 -15.16 8.40
N LEU A 72 -3.02 -15.26 7.28
CA LEU A 72 -3.55 -15.16 5.91
C LEU A 72 -4.12 -13.80 5.48
N VAL A 73 -4.25 -12.81 6.37
CA VAL A 73 -4.76 -11.48 5.98
C VAL A 73 -3.81 -10.77 5.00
N PRO A 74 -2.49 -10.66 5.26
CA PRO A 74 -1.58 -10.03 4.31
C PRO A 74 -1.55 -10.73 2.95
N GLU A 75 -1.57 -12.06 2.95
CA GLU A 75 -1.61 -12.90 1.75
C GLU A 75 -2.88 -12.66 0.94
N ALA A 76 -4.04 -12.72 1.59
CA ALA A 76 -5.32 -12.56 0.91
C ALA A 76 -5.47 -11.15 0.32
N VAL A 77 -5.06 -10.12 1.07
CA VAL A 77 -5.13 -8.73 0.60
C VAL A 77 -4.15 -8.50 -0.56
N ALA A 78 -2.92 -9.02 -0.48
CA ALA A 78 -1.95 -8.90 -1.57
C ALA A 78 -2.35 -9.73 -2.80
N ALA A 79 -2.87 -10.94 -2.62
CA ALA A 79 -3.41 -11.76 -3.69
C ALA A 79 -4.57 -11.07 -4.40
N ALA A 80 -5.50 -10.47 -3.65
CA ALA A 80 -6.61 -9.71 -4.20
C ALA A 80 -6.12 -8.47 -4.96
N ALA A 81 -5.17 -7.71 -4.41
CA ALA A 81 -4.60 -6.56 -5.08
C ALA A 81 -3.92 -6.93 -6.42
N PHE A 82 -3.15 -8.03 -6.43
CA PHE A 82 -2.52 -8.53 -7.65
C PHE A 82 -3.55 -9.06 -8.66
N ALA A 83 -4.59 -9.74 -8.19
CA ALA A 83 -5.67 -10.20 -9.06
C ALA A 83 -6.44 -9.03 -9.71
N VAL A 84 -6.66 -7.93 -8.98
CA VAL A 84 -7.26 -6.70 -9.52
C VAL A 84 -6.37 -6.10 -10.60
N VAL A 85 -5.06 -5.97 -10.34
CA VAL A 85 -4.10 -5.49 -11.35
C VAL A 85 -4.11 -6.39 -12.59
N ALA A 86 -4.10 -7.71 -12.39
CA ALA A 86 -4.18 -8.68 -13.47
C ALA A 86 -5.51 -8.60 -14.25
N ALA A 87 -6.63 -8.28 -13.60
CA ALA A 87 -7.90 -8.13 -14.28
C ALA A 87 -7.91 -6.93 -15.25
N GLY A 88 -7.09 -5.92 -14.98
CA GLY A 88 -6.95 -4.70 -15.81
C GLY A 88 -6.30 -4.91 -17.17
N ALA A 89 -5.85 -6.12 -17.52
CA ALA A 89 -5.23 -6.44 -18.81
C ALA A 89 -3.93 -5.68 -19.16
N ALA A 90 -3.43 -4.84 -18.26
CA ALA A 90 -2.16 -4.13 -18.41
C ALA A 90 -1.00 -5.11 -18.64
N SER A 91 -0.08 -4.75 -19.53
CA SER A 91 1.17 -5.49 -19.75
C SER A 91 2.36 -4.54 -19.81
N GLY A 92 3.58 -5.09 -19.80
CA GLY A 92 4.80 -4.29 -19.82
C GLY A 92 5.21 -3.69 -18.46
N TRP A 93 5.98 -2.62 -18.51
CA TRP A 93 6.54 -1.92 -17.37
C TRP A 93 5.50 -1.09 -16.62
N PHE A 94 4.45 -0.60 -17.28
CA PHE A 94 3.33 0.03 -16.58
C PHE A 94 2.61 -0.95 -15.65
N ALA A 95 2.34 -2.17 -16.12
CA ALA A 95 1.78 -3.22 -15.27
C ALA A 95 2.72 -3.55 -14.09
N ALA A 96 4.04 -3.61 -14.33
CA ALA A 96 5.02 -3.78 -13.27
C ALA A 96 4.94 -2.65 -12.23
N ALA A 97 4.73 -1.39 -12.65
CA ALA A 97 4.52 -0.27 -11.74
C ALA A 97 3.25 -0.43 -10.88
N GLN A 98 2.15 -0.92 -11.47
CA GLN A 98 0.92 -1.23 -10.73
C GLN A 98 1.13 -2.33 -9.69
N TYR A 99 1.80 -3.43 -10.05
CA TYR A 99 2.14 -4.50 -9.11
C TYR A 99 3.09 -4.04 -8.01
N TRP A 100 4.04 -3.16 -8.33
CA TRP A 100 4.94 -2.56 -7.35
C TRP A 100 4.20 -1.72 -6.31
N VAL A 101 3.31 -0.82 -6.78
CA VAL A 101 2.45 -0.02 -5.91
C VAL A 101 1.51 -0.91 -5.10
N ALA A 102 0.96 -1.99 -5.67
CA ALA A 102 0.16 -2.96 -4.93
C ALA A 102 0.96 -3.64 -3.81
N ALA A 103 2.18 -4.13 -4.10
CA ALA A 103 3.02 -4.81 -3.12
C ALA A 103 3.42 -3.89 -1.95
N CYS A 104 3.94 -2.70 -2.24
CA CYS A 104 4.30 -1.72 -1.21
C CYS A 104 3.07 -1.19 -0.49
N GLY A 105 2.00 -0.90 -1.24
CA GLY A 105 0.75 -0.34 -0.75
C GLY A 105 0.04 -1.25 0.23
N VAL A 106 0.03 -2.58 0.01
CA VAL A 106 -0.56 -3.53 0.96
C VAL A 106 0.23 -3.55 2.28
N ALA A 107 1.57 -3.57 2.22
CA ALA A 107 2.38 -3.51 3.44
C ALA A 107 2.16 -2.20 4.21
N LEU A 108 2.16 -1.07 3.50
CA LEU A 108 1.88 0.25 4.07
C LEU A 108 0.47 0.34 4.67
N ALA A 109 -0.55 -0.17 3.97
CA ALA A 109 -1.93 -0.16 4.43
C ALA A 109 -2.10 -0.97 5.74
N LEU A 110 -1.44 -2.12 5.86
CA LEU A 110 -1.51 -2.93 7.08
C LEU A 110 -0.81 -2.25 8.26
N ILE A 111 0.30 -1.55 8.02
CA ILE A 111 1.01 -0.78 9.06
C ILE A 111 0.17 0.44 9.45
N ASP A 112 -0.44 1.12 8.48
CA ASP A 112 -1.27 2.30 8.72
C ASP A 112 -2.54 1.97 9.51
N LEU A 113 -3.17 0.82 9.23
CA LEU A 113 -4.29 0.32 10.02
C LEU A 113 -3.89 -0.09 11.46
N ALA A 114 -2.63 -0.46 11.67
CA ALA A 114 -2.14 -0.90 12.98
C ALA A 114 -1.69 0.26 13.87
N VAL A 115 -0.96 1.23 13.30
CA VAL A 115 -0.30 2.30 14.07
C VAL A 115 -0.41 3.70 13.44
N GLN A 116 -1.19 3.88 12.38
CA GLN A 116 -1.46 5.18 11.74
C GLN A 116 -0.19 5.90 11.30
N ARG A 117 0.74 5.13 10.71
CA ARG A 117 2.06 5.59 10.25
C ARG A 117 2.42 4.90 8.96
N LEU A 118 3.08 5.67 8.08
CA LEU A 118 3.70 5.16 6.87
C LEU A 118 5.23 5.30 7.00
N PRO A 119 5.98 4.19 7.17
CA PRO A 119 7.43 4.23 7.35
C PRO A 119 8.18 4.54 6.04
N ASP A 120 9.23 5.36 6.15
CA ASP A 120 10.04 5.82 5.02
C ASP A 120 10.71 4.68 4.25
N VAL A 121 11.05 3.60 4.95
CA VAL A 121 11.65 2.40 4.36
C VAL A 121 10.71 1.70 3.37
N LEU A 122 9.40 2.00 3.38
CA LEU A 122 8.44 1.47 2.40
C LEU A 122 7.90 2.55 1.46
N THR A 123 7.71 3.79 1.92
CA THR A 123 7.23 4.88 1.05
C THR A 123 8.29 5.33 0.04
N LEU A 124 9.57 5.37 0.42
CA LEU A 124 10.66 5.74 -0.50
C LEU A 124 10.81 4.71 -1.63
N PRO A 125 10.88 3.39 -1.38
CA PRO A 125 10.86 2.41 -2.46
C PRO A 125 9.58 2.43 -3.28
N ALA A 126 8.41 2.68 -2.66
CA ALA A 126 7.16 2.82 -3.40
C ALA A 126 7.25 3.95 -4.45
N CYS A 127 7.72 5.14 -4.03
CA CYS A 127 7.90 6.28 -4.92
C CYS A 127 9.00 6.04 -5.97
N GLY A 128 10.21 5.71 -5.52
CA GLY A 128 11.36 5.51 -6.39
C GLY A 128 11.16 4.38 -7.38
N GLY A 129 10.66 3.23 -6.94
CA GLY A 129 10.38 2.09 -7.81
C GLY A 129 9.28 2.39 -8.83
N THR A 130 8.23 3.12 -8.45
CA THR A 130 7.19 3.55 -9.39
C THR A 130 7.79 4.45 -10.48
N LEU A 131 8.57 5.46 -10.11
CA LEU A 131 9.21 6.35 -11.10
C LEU A 131 10.18 5.61 -12.01
N ILE A 132 10.98 4.68 -11.48
CA ILE A 132 11.89 3.84 -12.28
C ILE A 132 11.10 3.00 -13.28
N LEU A 133 10.03 2.34 -12.84
CA LEU A 133 9.22 1.48 -13.71
C LEU A 133 8.45 2.28 -14.76
N LEU A 134 7.93 3.46 -14.43
CA LEU A 134 7.32 4.37 -15.41
C LEU A 134 8.35 4.94 -16.40
N THR A 135 9.59 5.17 -15.95
CA THR A 135 10.67 5.57 -16.86
C THR A 135 11.01 4.43 -17.82
N ALA A 136 11.07 3.19 -17.34
CA ALA A 136 11.26 2.01 -18.18
C ALA A 136 10.11 1.84 -19.19
N ALA A 137 8.86 2.08 -18.77
CA ALA A 137 7.69 2.10 -19.65
C ALA A 137 7.82 3.16 -20.76
N ALA A 138 8.29 4.36 -20.41
CA ALA A 138 8.52 5.44 -21.38
C ALA A 138 9.59 5.07 -22.40
N LEU A 139 10.70 4.47 -21.93
CA LEU A 139 11.79 4.00 -22.79
C LEU A 139 11.37 2.83 -23.69
N ALA A 140 10.42 2.01 -23.24
CA ALA A 140 9.83 0.92 -24.01
C ALA A 140 8.75 1.40 -25.02
N GLY A 141 8.43 2.70 -25.04
CA GLY A 141 7.42 3.27 -25.93
C GLY A 141 5.99 2.97 -25.52
N GLU A 142 5.74 2.62 -24.26
CA GLU A 142 4.38 2.40 -23.75
C GLU A 142 3.58 3.71 -23.77
N THR A 143 2.27 3.59 -24.05
CA THR A 143 1.37 4.73 -24.13
C THR A 143 1.17 5.34 -22.75
N GLY A 144 1.76 6.51 -22.54
CA GLY A 144 1.64 7.28 -21.31
C GLY A 144 2.50 8.54 -21.40
N SER A 145 2.54 9.31 -20.32
CA SER A 145 3.36 10.52 -20.27
C SER A 145 4.11 10.61 -18.95
N LEU A 146 5.43 10.47 -19.02
CA LEU A 146 6.30 10.64 -17.85
C LEU A 146 6.23 12.07 -17.31
N GLY A 147 6.14 13.08 -18.19
CA GLY A 147 5.97 14.48 -17.79
C GLY A 147 4.66 14.70 -17.03
N ARG A 148 3.56 14.10 -17.48
CA ARG A 148 2.28 14.15 -16.76
C ARG A 148 2.33 13.38 -15.46
N ALA A 149 2.98 12.21 -15.42
CA ALA A 149 3.17 11.45 -14.19
C ALA A 149 3.93 12.27 -13.13
N ALA A 150 5.03 12.92 -13.51
CA ALA A 150 5.79 13.79 -12.61
C ALA A 150 4.97 15.00 -12.13
N ALA A 151 4.24 15.66 -13.04
CA ALA A 151 3.36 16.77 -12.69
C ALA A 151 2.24 16.33 -11.73
N ALA A 152 1.58 15.21 -12.00
CA ALA A 152 0.53 14.64 -11.16
C ALA A 152 1.05 14.21 -9.78
N ALA A 153 2.25 13.63 -9.70
CA ALA A 153 2.92 13.35 -8.43
C ALA A 153 3.13 14.62 -7.60
N GLY A 154 3.61 15.70 -8.23
CA GLY A 154 3.79 17.00 -7.59
C GLY A 154 2.46 17.60 -7.12
N VAL A 155 1.44 17.62 -7.98
CA VAL A 155 0.10 18.16 -7.68
C VAL A 155 -0.54 17.41 -6.51
N LEU A 156 -0.57 16.07 -6.54
CA LEU A 156 -1.19 15.29 -5.47
C LEU A 156 -0.44 15.47 -4.15
N THR A 157 0.89 15.50 -4.19
CA THR A 157 1.73 15.78 -3.01
C THR A 157 1.45 17.17 -2.44
N ALA A 158 1.34 18.20 -3.28
CA ALA A 158 1.04 19.55 -2.84
C ALA A 158 -0.34 19.65 -2.18
N VAL A 159 -1.38 19.04 -2.78
CA VAL A 159 -2.73 18.99 -2.21
C VAL A 159 -2.71 18.30 -0.84
N PHE A 160 -2.02 17.17 -0.72
CA PHE A 160 -1.92 16.41 0.52
C PHE A 160 -1.11 17.17 1.59
N LEU A 161 -0.07 17.87 1.20
CA LEU A 161 0.71 18.72 2.09
C LEU A 161 -0.13 19.89 2.63
N LEU A 162 -0.95 20.53 1.78
CA LEU A 162 -1.89 21.58 2.22
C LEU A 162 -2.91 21.05 3.23
N MET A 163 -3.46 19.85 3.00
CA MET A 163 -4.36 19.19 3.96
C MET A 163 -3.65 18.78 5.26
N ALA A 164 -2.36 18.42 5.18
CA ALA A 164 -1.58 18.13 6.38
C ALA A 164 -1.34 19.39 7.22
N PHE A 165 -1.10 20.55 6.59
CA PHE A 165 -0.95 21.82 7.29
C PHE A 165 -2.24 22.29 7.97
N SER A 166 -3.41 21.97 7.42
CA SER A 166 -4.70 22.26 8.08
C SER A 166 -5.04 21.26 9.20
N GLY A 167 -4.20 20.25 9.44
CA GLY A 167 -4.43 19.18 10.42
C GLY A 167 -5.46 18.14 9.98
N ALA A 168 -5.95 18.21 8.74
CA ALA A 168 -6.93 17.26 8.20
C ALA A 168 -6.31 15.89 7.87
N MET A 169 -4.99 15.83 7.63
CA MET A 169 -4.31 14.63 7.17
C MET A 169 -2.94 14.44 7.82
N GLY A 170 -2.49 13.19 7.95
CA GLY A 170 -1.17 12.87 8.49
C GLY A 170 -0.05 13.07 7.46
N LEU A 171 1.14 13.50 7.92
CA LEU A 171 2.33 13.60 7.07
C LEU A 171 2.78 12.25 6.44
N GLY A 172 2.29 11.12 6.96
CA GLY A 172 2.52 9.80 6.37
C GLY A 172 1.88 9.66 4.99
N ASP A 173 0.62 10.09 4.84
CA ASP A 173 -0.14 9.97 3.59
C ASP A 173 0.47 10.84 2.47
N VAL A 174 1.00 12.00 2.84
CA VAL A 174 1.74 12.90 1.93
C VAL A 174 2.92 12.18 1.26
N LYS A 175 3.57 11.24 1.96
CA LYS A 175 4.73 10.49 1.42
C LYS A 175 4.32 9.43 0.40
N LEU A 176 3.08 8.93 0.48
CA LEU A 176 2.53 7.98 -0.49
C LEU A 176 1.94 8.67 -1.72
N ALA A 177 1.46 9.91 -1.55
CA ALA A 177 0.92 10.75 -2.63
C ALA A 177 1.77 10.80 -3.92
N PRO A 178 3.11 10.98 -3.89
CA PRO A 178 3.87 11.04 -5.14
C PRO A 178 3.87 9.73 -5.91
N ALA A 179 3.90 8.57 -5.23
CA ALA A 179 3.83 7.27 -5.90
C ALA A 179 2.48 7.05 -6.59
N ILE A 180 1.39 7.36 -5.87
CA ILE A 180 0.01 7.24 -6.37
C ILE A 180 -0.26 8.23 -7.49
N GLY A 181 0.18 9.48 -7.32
CA GLY A 181 0.04 10.55 -8.30
C GLY A 181 0.81 10.25 -9.58
N ALA A 182 2.03 9.71 -9.47
CA ALA A 182 2.81 9.27 -10.63
C ALA A 182 2.10 8.14 -11.39
N LEU A 183 1.65 7.10 -10.68
CA LEU A 183 0.97 5.95 -11.29
C LEU A 183 -0.29 6.36 -12.05
N LEU A 184 -1.16 7.17 -11.43
CA LEU A 184 -2.40 7.61 -12.07
C LEU A 184 -2.15 8.65 -13.18
N GLY A 185 -1.22 9.57 -12.94
CA GLY A 185 -0.86 10.61 -13.91
C GLY A 185 -0.20 10.07 -15.18
N TRP A 186 0.42 8.89 -15.12
CA TRP A 186 0.89 8.18 -16.30
C TRP A 186 -0.23 8.01 -17.33
N SER A 187 -1.39 7.50 -16.90
CA SER A 187 -2.56 7.24 -17.74
C SER A 187 -3.28 8.53 -18.14
N SER A 188 -3.71 9.37 -17.19
CA SER A 188 -4.40 10.64 -17.48
C SER A 188 -4.63 11.50 -16.24
N TRP A 189 -4.97 12.79 -16.45
CA TRP A 189 -5.48 13.66 -15.38
C TRP A 189 -6.83 13.21 -14.83
N THR A 190 -7.67 12.60 -15.69
CA THR A 190 -8.94 12.03 -15.25
C THR A 190 -8.75 10.84 -14.33
N ALA A 191 -7.75 9.98 -14.60
CA ALA A 191 -7.38 8.88 -13.73
C ALA A 191 -6.89 9.39 -12.37
N LEU A 192 -6.08 10.45 -12.35
CA LEU A 192 -5.66 11.10 -11.10
C LEU A 192 -6.86 11.59 -10.27
N PHE A 193 -7.78 12.34 -10.90
CA PHE A 193 -8.95 12.87 -10.23
C PHE A 193 -9.84 11.75 -9.67
N TRP A 194 -10.21 10.78 -10.51
CA TRP A 194 -11.09 9.69 -10.11
C TRP A 194 -10.42 8.75 -9.09
N GLY A 195 -9.12 8.49 -9.22
CA GLY A 195 -8.39 7.67 -8.25
C GLY A 195 -8.30 8.32 -6.87
N ALA A 196 -7.99 9.63 -6.83
CA ALA A 196 -8.01 10.40 -5.60
C ALA A 196 -9.43 10.46 -4.99
N ALA A 197 -10.43 10.80 -5.79
CA ALA A 197 -11.83 10.85 -5.37
C ALA A 197 -12.33 9.50 -4.85
N ALA A 198 -12.03 8.40 -5.55
CA ALA A 198 -12.37 7.05 -5.12
C ALA A 198 -11.74 6.72 -3.77
N GLY A 199 -10.48 7.11 -3.53
CA GLY A 199 -9.83 6.97 -2.23
C GLY A 199 -10.57 7.71 -1.12
N PHE A 200 -10.96 8.97 -1.35
CA PHE A 200 -11.77 9.74 -0.38
C PHE A 200 -13.15 9.13 -0.14
N VAL A 201 -13.85 8.70 -1.18
CA VAL A 201 -15.18 8.08 -1.07
C VAL A 201 -15.12 6.77 -0.30
N VAL A 202 -14.18 5.88 -0.65
CA VAL A 202 -13.99 4.60 0.04
C VAL A 202 -13.64 4.84 1.50
N GLY A 203 -12.75 5.80 1.79
CA GLY A 203 -12.41 6.17 3.15
C GLY A 203 -13.60 6.70 3.94
N ALA A 204 -14.37 7.62 3.37
CA ALA A 204 -15.56 8.18 4.01
C ALA A 204 -16.61 7.10 4.32
N VAL A 205 -16.93 6.23 3.35
CA VAL A 205 -17.91 5.15 3.53
C VAL A 205 -17.47 4.18 4.64
N LEU A 206 -16.20 3.77 4.63
CA LEU A 206 -15.70 2.80 5.60
C LEU A 206 -15.56 3.40 7.00
N GLU A 207 -15.21 4.68 7.12
CA GLU A 207 -15.21 5.36 8.42
C GLU A 207 -16.62 5.58 8.96
N VAL A 208 -17.58 5.96 8.13
CA VAL A 208 -19.00 6.02 8.52
C VAL A 208 -19.49 4.65 9.00
N ALA A 209 -19.14 3.57 8.29
CA ALA A 209 -19.49 2.21 8.70
C ALA A 209 -18.85 1.80 10.04
N ARG A 210 -17.62 2.25 10.32
CA ARG A 210 -16.95 1.99 11.62
C ARG A 210 -17.59 2.76 12.76
N LEU A 211 -18.02 4.00 12.51
CA LEU A 211 -18.74 4.84 13.46
C LEU A 211 -20.10 4.23 13.82
N THR A 212 -20.88 3.82 12.81
CA THR A 212 -22.20 3.19 13.03
C THR A 212 -22.08 1.83 13.72
N ALA A 213 -21.01 1.07 13.45
CA ALA A 213 -20.70 -0.18 14.15
C ALA A 213 -20.20 0.00 15.60
N ARG A 214 -20.11 1.24 16.11
CA ARG A 214 -19.50 1.60 17.42
C ARG A 214 -18.08 1.05 17.61
N ARG A 215 -17.38 0.75 16.52
CA ARG A 215 -16.00 0.26 16.50
C ARG A 215 -14.98 1.39 16.37
N ALA A 216 -15.42 2.57 15.93
CA ALA A 216 -14.58 3.75 15.88
C ALA A 216 -14.52 4.44 17.26
N ARG A 217 -13.29 4.59 17.78
CA ARG A 217 -12.99 5.62 18.78
C ARG A 217 -12.69 6.93 18.03
N ARG A 218 -12.70 8.08 18.72
CA ARG A 218 -12.31 9.40 18.15
C ARG A 218 -10.79 9.44 17.82
N THR A 219 -10.32 8.51 17.02
CA THR A 219 -8.93 8.38 16.58
C THR A 219 -8.81 8.92 15.17
N HIS A 220 -7.59 9.34 14.78
CA HIS A 220 -7.28 9.74 13.41
C HIS A 220 -7.70 8.64 12.42
N VAL A 221 -8.03 9.02 11.18
CA VAL A 221 -8.40 8.07 10.12
C VAL A 221 -7.14 7.60 9.41
N SER A 222 -6.98 6.28 9.23
CA SER A 222 -5.91 5.66 8.42
C SER A 222 -6.24 5.85 6.94
N PHE A 223 -5.68 6.86 6.28
CA PHE A 223 -6.04 7.22 4.91
C PHE A 223 -5.26 6.42 3.84
N GLY A 224 -4.05 5.97 4.16
CA GLY A 224 -3.17 5.22 3.27
C GLY A 224 -3.83 4.03 2.56
N PRO A 225 -4.55 3.11 3.25
CA PRO A 225 -5.25 1.99 2.62
C PRO A 225 -6.22 2.42 1.53
N TYR A 226 -6.96 3.52 1.76
CA TYR A 226 -7.99 3.98 0.85
C TYR A 226 -7.38 4.63 -0.40
N MET A 227 -6.25 5.32 -0.27
CA MET A 227 -5.49 5.82 -1.41
C MET A 227 -5.04 4.69 -2.33
N VAL A 228 -4.48 3.61 -1.76
CA VAL A 228 -3.99 2.46 -2.55
C VAL A 228 -5.16 1.78 -3.27
N ILE A 229 -6.29 1.58 -2.58
CA ILE A 229 -7.49 0.97 -3.19
C ILE A 229 -8.01 1.83 -4.34
N GLY A 230 -8.19 3.13 -4.13
CA GLY A 230 -8.69 4.05 -5.17
C GLY A 230 -7.74 4.12 -6.37
N ALA A 231 -6.43 4.16 -6.11
CA ALA A 231 -5.42 4.19 -7.16
C ALA A 231 -5.43 2.92 -8.01
N LEU A 232 -5.40 1.74 -7.39
CA LEU A 232 -5.42 0.48 -8.12
C LEU A 232 -6.74 0.28 -8.88
N ALA A 233 -7.87 0.61 -8.26
CA ALA A 233 -9.18 0.46 -8.88
C ALA A 233 -9.32 1.31 -10.15
N VAL A 234 -8.79 2.52 -10.15
CA VAL A 234 -8.85 3.39 -11.33
C VAL A 234 -7.76 3.06 -12.34
N SER A 235 -6.52 2.79 -11.89
CA SER A 235 -5.41 2.52 -12.80
C SER A 235 -5.64 1.32 -13.70
N VAL A 236 -6.37 0.30 -13.22
CA VAL A 236 -6.68 -0.92 -14.00
C VAL A 236 -7.76 -0.69 -15.06
N THR A 237 -8.56 0.37 -14.93
CA THR A 237 -9.57 0.73 -15.94
C THR A 237 -9.01 1.62 -17.05
N THR A 238 -7.81 2.17 -16.83
CA THR A 238 -7.12 3.09 -17.74
C THR A 238 -5.86 2.49 -18.34
N ALA A 239 -5.70 1.17 -18.23
CA ALA A 239 -4.57 0.41 -18.74
C ALA A 239 -4.87 -0.23 -20.09
#